data_AF-A0A259HIT9-F1
#
_entry.id   AF-A0A259HIT9-F1
#
_cell.length_a   1.000
_cell.length_b   1.000
_cell.length_c   1.000
_cell.angle_alpha   90.00
_cell.angle_beta   90.00
_cell.angle_gamma   90.00
#
_symmetry.space_group_name_H-M   'P 1'
#
loop_
_entity.id
_entity.type
_entity.pdbx_description
1 polymer ?
#
loop_
_entity_poly.entity_id
_entity_poly.type
_entity_poly.pdbx_seq_one_letter_code
_entity_poly.pdbx_strand_id
1 'polypeptide(L)'
;MPIATKTKRATSKRIATGKVRSKSKNKTNYLTKRILEQAANTGFANAAEQTMKVMGYNVIVQGDWVVKKHQDGTIEKISKLEKSKTKTKLVLD
;
A
#
# COMPACT_ATOMS: atom_id res chain seq x y z
N MET A 1 -23.69 66.45 33.96
CA MET A 1 -23.97 65.01 33.73
C MET A 1 -24.47 64.83 32.31
N PRO A 2 -24.20 63.75 31.52
CA PRO A 2 -23.41 62.51 31.75
C PRO A 2 -22.10 62.45 30.89
N ILE A 3 -20.96 61.99 31.41
CA ILE A 3 -20.35 60.64 31.44
C ILE A 3 -19.94 60.06 30.07
N ALA A 4 -18.63 59.90 29.89
CA ALA A 4 -17.93 59.35 28.75
C ALA A 4 -18.14 57.85 28.55
N THR A 5 -18.07 57.37 27.30
CA THR A 5 -17.79 55.96 26.99
C THR A 5 -16.74 55.85 25.88
N LYS A 6 -15.46 55.76 26.27
CA LYS A 6 -14.39 55.28 25.38
C LYS A 6 -14.53 53.77 25.23
N THR A 7 -15.10 53.31 24.12
CA THR A 7 -15.12 51.88 23.77
C THR A 7 -13.71 51.45 23.35
N LYS A 8 -12.97 50.81 24.25
CA LYS A 8 -11.70 50.14 23.92
C LYS A 8 -11.99 48.94 23.03
N ARG A 9 -11.65 49.02 21.75
CA ARG A 9 -11.69 47.88 20.83
C ARG A 9 -10.55 46.94 21.22
N ALA A 10 -10.87 45.79 21.79
CA ALA A 10 -9.88 44.76 22.09
C ALA A 10 -9.35 44.17 20.77
N THR A 11 -8.11 44.52 20.39
CA THR A 11 -7.41 43.85 19.30
C THR A 11 -6.91 42.51 19.82
N SER A 12 -7.62 41.44 19.49
CA SER A 12 -7.15 40.07 19.72
C SER A 12 -5.87 39.85 18.92
N LYS A 13 -4.74 39.76 19.63
CA LYS A 13 -3.42 39.46 19.07
C LYS A 13 -3.47 38.00 18.62
N ARG A 14 -3.78 37.76 17.34
CA ARG A 14 -3.69 36.43 16.71
C ARG A 14 -2.23 35.99 16.77
N ILE A 15 -1.90 35.14 17.74
CA ILE A 15 -0.62 34.43 17.75
C ILE A 15 -0.75 33.38 16.65
N ALA A 16 -0.20 33.69 15.48
CA ALA A 16 -0.05 32.71 14.41
C ALA A 16 0.89 31.62 14.92
N THR A 17 0.33 30.53 15.44
CA THR A 17 1.06 29.29 15.71
C THR A 17 1.39 28.66 14.36
N GLY A 18 2.40 29.22 13.69
CA GLY A 18 2.98 28.65 12.49
C GLY A 18 3.47 27.24 12.84
N LYS A 19 2.75 26.23 12.35
CA LYS A 19 3.14 24.83 12.46
C LYS A 19 4.43 24.64 11.66
N VAL A 20 5.57 24.76 12.33
CA VAL A 20 6.88 24.43 11.77
C VAL A 20 6.83 22.95 11.41
N ARG A 21 6.70 22.64 10.11
CA ARG A 21 6.87 21.28 9.61
C ARG A 21 8.35 20.95 9.76
N SER A 22 8.73 20.36 10.88
CA SER A 22 10.06 19.77 11.04
C SER A 22 10.23 18.73 9.95
N LYS A 23 11.16 18.98 9.03
CA LYS A 23 11.51 18.08 7.94
C LYS A 23 12.11 16.83 8.60
N SER A 24 11.31 15.76 8.75
CA SER A 24 11.84 14.50 9.28
C SER A 24 12.96 14.06 8.36
N LYS A 25 14.20 14.11 8.86
CA LYS A 25 15.35 13.56 8.13
C LYS A 25 15.03 12.08 7.91
N ASN A 26 14.74 11.71 6.66
CA ASN A 26 14.53 10.32 6.28
C ASN A 26 15.82 9.57 6.59
N LYS A 27 15.89 8.91 7.75
CA LYS A 27 16.92 7.90 7.99
C LYS A 27 16.68 6.85 6.92
N THR A 28 17.60 6.74 5.98
CA THR A 28 17.61 5.66 4.99
C THR A 28 17.84 4.37 5.77
N ASN A 29 16.74 3.76 6.19
CA ASN A 29 16.75 2.48 6.86
C ASN A 29 17.25 1.45 5.84
N TYR A 30 18.14 0.56 6.25
CA TYR A 30 18.62 -0.48 5.35
C TYR A 30 17.44 -1.31 4.83
N LEU A 31 17.48 -1.65 3.54
CA LEU A 31 16.52 -2.58 2.97
C LEU A 31 16.77 -3.96 3.57
N THR A 32 16.01 -4.31 4.59
CA THR A 32 16.05 -5.64 5.19
C THR A 32 15.12 -6.59 4.41
N LYS A 33 15.43 -7.89 4.45
CA LYS A 33 14.58 -8.95 3.90
C LYS A 33 13.11 -8.80 4.32
N ARG A 34 12.87 -8.51 5.61
CA ARG A 34 11.53 -8.29 6.15
C ARG A 34 10.78 -7.13 5.49
N ILE A 35 11.45 -6.00 5.26
CA ILE A 35 10.83 -4.83 4.61
C ILE A 35 10.49 -5.17 3.16
N LEU A 36 11.38 -5.86 2.46
CA LEU A 36 11.15 -6.29 1.09
C LEU A 36 9.95 -7.25 0.99
N GLU A 37 9.90 -8.27 1.82
CA GLU A 37 8.78 -9.23 1.88
C GLU A 37 7.47 -8.53 2.20
N GLN A 38 7.45 -7.61 3.17
CA GLN A 38 6.26 -6.84 3.50
C GLN A 38 5.80 -5.96 2.33
N ALA A 39 6.72 -5.24 1.69
CA ALA A 39 6.40 -4.39 0.55
C ALA A 39 5.91 -5.21 -0.66
N ALA A 40 6.54 -6.35 -0.94
CA ALA A 40 6.12 -7.25 -2.01
C ALA A 40 4.72 -7.82 -1.75
N ASN A 41 4.46 -8.35 -0.55
CA ASN A 41 3.17 -8.93 -0.20
C ASN A 41 2.03 -7.90 -0.26
N THR A 42 2.27 -6.69 0.25
CA THR A 42 1.29 -5.59 0.16
C THR A 42 1.07 -5.15 -1.29
N GLY A 43 2.12 -5.07 -2.10
CA GLY A 43 2.04 -4.78 -3.52
C GLY A 43 1.21 -5.81 -4.29
N PHE A 44 1.46 -7.10 -4.07
CA PHE A 44 0.71 -8.17 -4.72
C PHE A 44 -0.76 -8.22 -4.28
N ALA A 45 -1.04 -8.01 -2.99
CA ALA A 45 -2.41 -7.93 -2.50
C ALA A 45 -3.18 -6.79 -3.17
N ASN A 46 -2.58 -5.59 -3.24
CA ASN A 46 -3.18 -4.45 -3.90
C ASN A 46 -3.38 -4.70 -5.40
N ALA A 47 -2.39 -5.27 -6.09
CA ALA A 47 -2.50 -5.61 -7.50
C ALA A 47 -3.62 -6.63 -7.75
N ALA A 48 -3.75 -7.64 -6.89
CA ALA A 48 -4.81 -8.63 -6.96
C ALA A 48 -6.20 -8.00 -6.76
N GLU A 49 -6.35 -7.04 -5.84
CA GLU A 49 -7.61 -6.31 -5.69
C GLU A 49 -7.93 -5.46 -6.92
N GLN A 50 -6.96 -4.72 -7.46
CA GLN A 50 -7.17 -3.85 -8.61
C GLN A 50 -7.48 -4.66 -9.87
N THR A 51 -6.77 -5.76 -10.09
CA THR A 51 -7.01 -6.64 -11.24
C THR A 51 -8.40 -7.27 -11.15
N MET A 52 -8.82 -7.71 -9.96
CA MET A 52 -10.18 -8.19 -9.74
C MET A 52 -11.23 -7.11 -10.03
N LYS A 53 -11.00 -5.85 -9.61
CA LYS A 53 -11.91 -4.73 -9.87
C LYS A 53 -12.01 -4.37 -11.35
N VAL A 54 -10.91 -4.43 -12.10
CA VAL A 54 -10.85 -3.98 -13.51
C VAL A 54 -11.20 -5.09 -14.48
N MET A 55 -10.66 -6.29 -14.26
CA MET A 55 -10.79 -7.43 -15.18
C MET A 55 -11.84 -8.45 -14.73
N GLY A 56 -12.27 -8.42 -13.46
CA GLY A 56 -13.21 -9.40 -12.90
C GLY A 56 -12.60 -10.76 -12.55
N TYR A 57 -11.28 -10.95 -12.75
CA TYR A 57 -10.57 -12.17 -12.42
C TYR A 57 -9.09 -11.93 -12.07
N ASN A 58 -8.51 -12.85 -11.31
CA ASN A 58 -7.07 -12.94 -11.04
C ASN A 58 -6.50 -14.23 -11.63
N VAL A 59 -5.29 -14.17 -12.18
CA VAL A 59 -4.57 -15.37 -12.63
C VAL A 59 -3.73 -15.90 -11.47
N ILE A 60 -3.99 -17.14 -11.05
CA ILE A 60 -3.30 -17.78 -9.93
C ILE A 60 -2.83 -19.18 -10.32
N VAL A 61 -1.84 -19.69 -9.61
CA VAL A 61 -1.46 -21.11 -9.68
C VAL A 61 -2.26 -21.86 -8.62
N GLN A 62 -3.00 -22.89 -9.04
CA GLN A 62 -3.74 -23.78 -8.15
C GLN A 62 -3.38 -25.24 -8.47
N GLY A 63 -2.56 -25.85 -7.61
CA GLY A 63 -1.98 -27.17 -7.87
C GLY A 63 -1.05 -27.13 -9.08
N ASP A 64 -1.25 -28.05 -10.02
CA ASP A 64 -0.48 -28.15 -11.26
C ASP A 64 -1.06 -27.27 -12.40
N TRP A 65 -1.93 -26.29 -12.11
CA TRP A 65 -2.60 -25.48 -13.13
C TRP A 65 -2.47 -23.98 -12.89
N VAL A 66 -2.31 -23.24 -13.99
CA VAL A 66 -2.60 -21.81 -14.05
C VAL A 66 -4.09 -21.64 -14.33
N VAL A 67 -4.78 -20.90 -13.48
CA VAL A 67 -6.23 -20.70 -13.55
C VAL A 67 -6.59 -19.22 -13.46
N LYS A 68 -7.69 -18.81 -14.08
CA LYS A 68 -8.38 -17.56 -13.76
C LYS A 68 -9.36 -17.85 -12.63
N LYS A 69 -9.26 -17.10 -11.55
CA LYS A 69 -10.23 -17.09 -10.47
C LYS A 69 -11.04 -15.82 -10.56
N HIS A 70 -12.33 -15.96 -10.80
CA HIS A 70 -13.27 -14.85 -10.92
C HIS A 70 -13.81 -14.43 -9.54
N GLN A 71 -14.43 -13.25 -9.47
CA GLN A 71 -14.95 -12.68 -8.23
C GLN A 71 -16.09 -13.51 -7.61
N ASP A 72 -16.90 -14.15 -8.44
CA ASP A 72 -17.99 -15.05 -8.07
C ASP A 72 -17.50 -16.41 -7.55
N GLY A 73 -16.19 -16.69 -7.65
CA GLY A 73 -15.58 -17.95 -7.27
C GLY A 73 -15.46 -18.94 -8.43
N THR A 74 -15.89 -18.59 -9.64
CA THR A 74 -15.69 -19.42 -10.83
C THR A 74 -14.20 -19.56 -11.14
N ILE A 75 -13.79 -20.77 -11.55
CA ILE A 75 -12.40 -21.11 -11.84
C ILE A 75 -12.29 -21.63 -13.27
N GLU A 76 -11.56 -20.90 -14.12
CA GLU A 76 -11.26 -21.30 -15.50
C GLU A 76 -9.81 -21.77 -15.60
N LYS A 77 -9.58 -22.99 -16.10
CA LYS A 77 -8.23 -23.52 -16.30
C LYS A 77 -7.63 -22.96 -17.59
N ILE A 78 -6.42 -22.41 -17.50
CA ILE A 78 -5.69 -21.87 -18.66
C ILE A 78 -4.71 -22.92 -19.18
N SER A 79 -3.75 -23.33 -18.33
CA SER A 79 -2.67 -24.21 -18.74
C SER A 79 -2.16 -25.04 -17.58
N LYS A 80 -1.69 -26.25 -17.88
CA LYS A 80 -1.03 -27.10 -16.89
C LYS A 80 0.44 -26.69 -16.80
N LEU A 81 0.96 -26.64 -15.59
CA LEU A 81 2.38 -26.39 -15.35
C LEU A 81 3.15 -27.68 -15.62
N GLU A 82 4.08 -27.60 -16.57
CA GLU A 82 5.02 -28.69 -16.83
C GLU A 82 6.03 -28.80 -15.70
N LYS A 83 6.24 -30.01 -15.19
CA LYS A 83 7.24 -30.28 -14.16
C LYS A 83 8.62 -30.22 -14.81
N SER A 84 9.48 -29.30 -14.37
CA SER A 84 10.86 -29.26 -14.85
C SER A 84 11.59 -30.55 -14.41
N LYS A 85 12.18 -31.26 -15.39
CA LYS A 85 12.92 -32.52 -15.14
C LYS A 85 14.32 -32.28 -14.55
N THR A 86 14.79 -31.04 -14.57
CA THR A 86 16.10 -30.63 -14.09
C THR A 86 16.05 -30.41 -12.58
N LYS A 87 16.65 -31.33 -11.82
CA LYS A 87 17.00 -31.12 -10.40
C LYS A 87 18.15 -30.10 -10.33
N THR A 88 17.87 -28.83 -10.56
CA THR A 88 18.81 -27.76 -10.18
C THR A 88 18.86 -27.72 -8.66
N LYS A 89 20.03 -27.98 -8.09
CA LYS A 89 20.29 -27.82 -6.65
C LYS A 89 20.09 -26.35 -6.31
N LEU A 90 18.89 -26.00 -5.84
CA LEU A 90 18.58 -24.68 -5.30
C LEU A 90 19.39 -24.52 -4.02
N VAL A 91 20.53 -23.85 -4.12
CA VAL A 91 21.26 -23.37 -2.94
C VAL A 91 20.74 -21.96 -2.69
N LEU A 92 19.94 -21.80 -1.63
CA LEU A 92 19.71 -20.48 -1.05
C LEU A 92 20.86 -20.22 -0.08
N ASP A 93 21.61 -19.14 -0.32
CA ASP A 93 22.49 -18.53 0.68
C ASP A 93 21.64 -17.69 1.66
#